data_AF-A0ABC8EGN3-F1
#
_entry.id   AF-A0ABC8EGN3-F1
#
_cell.length_a   1.000
_cell.length_b   1.000
_cell.length_c   1.000
_cell.angle_alpha   90.00
_cell.angle_beta   90.00
_cell.angle_gamma   90.00
#
_symmetry.space_group_name_H-M   'P 1'
#
loop_
_entity.id
_entity.type
_entity.pdbx_description
1 polymer ?
#
loop_
_entity_poly.entity_id
_entity_poly.type
_entity_poly.pdbx_seq_one_letter_code
_entity_poly.pdbx_strand_id
1 'polypeptide(L)'
;MKEVLTMGDIRKDFERLGVTVRQTYNGEDYGVYEVTDKELKILCNDPDIDGTWEDGGWRYCEGSNQIKPDSEILINNKVILAWYDYDEDFENEEEKQEYLIENNGVIELERYGDLLGYLCDHMGCSQPRNVCALTKDLAKYNGMKLSELFKIYQG
;
A
#
# COMPACT_ATOMS: atom_id res chain seq x y z
N MET A 1 12.19 14.48 -2.50
CA MET A 1 11.99 13.27 -3.32
C MET A 1 10.57 12.79 -3.09
N LYS A 2 9.93 12.24 -4.11
CA LYS A 2 8.62 11.60 -4.08
C LYS A 2 8.80 10.13 -4.45
N GLU A 3 7.95 9.26 -3.93
CA GLU A 3 7.92 7.84 -4.30
C GLU A 3 6.70 7.56 -5.17
N VAL A 4 6.92 6.89 -6.30
CA VAL A 4 5.87 6.42 -7.21
C VAL A 4 5.79 4.90 -7.16
N LEU A 5 4.58 4.37 -7.29
CA LEU A 5 4.33 2.94 -7.41
C LEU A 5 4.39 2.57 -8.89
N THR A 6 5.08 1.49 -9.24
CA THR A 6 5.25 1.02 -10.63
C THR A 6 4.78 -0.41 -10.77
N MET A 7 4.36 -0.79 -11.97
CA MET A 7 4.04 -2.16 -12.36
C MET A 7 4.87 -2.51 -13.59
N GLY A 8 5.36 -3.74 -13.68
CA GLY A 8 6.19 -4.19 -14.79
C GLY A 8 7.56 -3.50 -14.89
N ASP A 9 8.23 -3.63 -16.03
CA ASP A 9 9.57 -3.07 -16.28
C ASP A 9 9.50 -1.69 -16.95
N ILE A 10 9.53 -0.66 -16.11
CA ILE A 10 9.43 0.75 -16.51
C ILE A 10 10.76 1.40 -16.90
N ARG A 11 11.89 0.67 -16.87
CA ARG A 11 13.24 1.28 -16.96
C ARG A 11 13.49 1.95 -18.31
N LYS A 12 13.08 1.31 -19.40
CA LYS A 12 13.21 1.88 -20.76
C LYS A 12 12.42 3.17 -20.92
N ASP A 13 11.21 3.23 -20.36
CA ASP A 13 10.37 4.41 -20.39
C ASP A 13 10.94 5.55 -19.54
N PHE A 14 11.55 5.24 -18.40
CA PHE A 14 12.27 6.23 -17.61
C PHE A 14 13.46 6.80 -18.39
N GLU A 15 14.26 5.96 -19.05
CA GLU A 15 15.36 6.41 -19.91
C GLU A 15 14.86 7.27 -21.08
N ARG A 16 13.79 6.85 -21.77
CA ARG A 16 13.12 7.60 -22.85
C ARG A 16 12.72 9.01 -22.40
N LEU A 17 12.22 9.13 -21.18
CA LEU A 17 11.76 10.40 -20.59
C LEU A 17 12.88 11.21 -19.90
N GLY A 18 14.11 10.69 -19.85
CA GLY A 18 15.21 11.32 -19.13
C GLY A 18 15.03 11.33 -17.61
N VAL A 19 14.21 10.43 -17.07
CA VAL A 19 14.02 10.21 -15.64
C VAL A 19 15.11 9.27 -15.14
N THR A 20 15.81 9.65 -14.07
CA THR A 20 16.84 8.76 -13.51
C THR A 20 16.20 7.58 -12.79
N VAL A 21 16.65 6.38 -13.11
CA VAL A 21 16.24 5.16 -12.41
C VAL A 21 16.78 5.15 -10.97
N ARG A 22 15.87 5.28 -10.00
CA ARG A 22 16.17 5.19 -8.55
C ARG A 22 15.20 4.22 -7.87
N GLN A 23 15.31 2.95 -8.20
CA GLN A 23 14.46 1.91 -7.62
C GLN A 23 14.78 1.72 -6.14
N THR A 24 13.75 1.77 -5.30
CA THR A 24 13.85 1.61 -3.84
C THR A 24 13.18 0.35 -3.33
N TYR A 25 12.26 -0.24 -4.10
CA TYR A 25 11.68 -1.57 -3.89
C TYR A 25 11.40 -2.25 -5.24
N ASN A 26 11.58 -3.57 -5.29
CA ASN A 26 11.40 -4.41 -6.48
C ASN A 26 10.68 -5.71 -6.09
N GLY A 27 9.36 -5.64 -5.95
CA GLY A 27 8.51 -6.82 -5.73
C GLY A 27 8.06 -7.46 -7.04
N GLU A 28 7.29 -8.53 -6.92
CA GLU A 28 6.73 -9.27 -8.06
C GLU A 28 5.68 -8.44 -8.82
N ASP A 29 4.66 -7.94 -8.12
CA ASP A 29 3.57 -7.16 -8.75
C ASP A 29 3.88 -5.67 -8.85
N TYR A 30 4.61 -5.14 -7.87
CA TYR A 30 4.87 -3.71 -7.76
C TYR A 30 6.33 -3.38 -7.46
N GLY A 31 6.80 -2.28 -8.04
CA GLY A 31 8.04 -1.60 -7.69
C GLY A 31 7.77 -0.23 -7.05
N VAL A 32 8.77 0.30 -6.35
CA VAL A 32 8.75 1.68 -5.85
C VAL A 32 10.00 2.40 -6.34
N TYR A 33 9.82 3.59 -6.91
CA TYR A 33 10.90 4.42 -7.44
C TYR A 33 10.86 5.81 -6.82
N GLU A 34 12.04 6.36 -6.53
CA GLU A 34 12.20 7.75 -6.09
C GLU A 34 12.39 8.70 -7.28
N VAL A 35 11.52 9.70 -7.37
CA VAL A 35 11.57 10.76 -8.37
C VAL A 35 11.65 12.14 -7.71
N THR A 36 12.28 13.07 -8.39
CA THR A 36 12.23 14.50 -8.04
C THR A 36 10.88 15.09 -8.47
N ASP A 37 10.50 16.25 -7.94
CA ASP A 37 9.25 16.93 -8.38
C ASP A 37 9.28 17.29 -9.88
N LYS A 38 10.48 17.56 -10.43
CA LYS A 38 10.67 17.81 -11.86
C LYS A 38 10.43 16.55 -12.68
N GLU A 39 11.00 15.42 -12.27
CA GLU A 39 10.78 14.12 -12.94
C GLU A 39 9.33 13.68 -12.82
N LEU A 40 8.68 13.85 -11.66
CA LEU A 40 7.25 13.58 -11.51
C LEU A 40 6.41 14.41 -12.48
N LYS A 41 6.75 15.70 -12.67
CA LYS A 41 6.06 16.55 -13.64
C LYS A 41 6.27 16.07 -15.08
N ILE A 42 7.44 15.54 -15.42
CA ILE A 42 7.69 14.92 -16.73
C ILE A 42 6.76 13.72 -16.90
N LEU A 43 6.73 12.82 -15.92
CA LEU A 43 5.87 11.64 -15.93
C LEU A 43 4.38 12.02 -16.08
N CYS A 44 3.88 13.01 -15.34
CA CYS A 44 2.49 13.48 -15.44
C CYS A 44 2.12 14.12 -16.78
N ASN A 45 3.10 14.63 -17.54
CA ASN A 45 2.88 15.25 -18.84
C ASN A 45 3.03 14.25 -20.01
N ASP A 46 3.51 13.03 -19.75
CA ASP A 46 3.58 11.98 -20.76
C ASP A 46 2.14 11.53 -21.09
N PRO A 47 1.79 11.30 -22.38
CA PRO A 47 0.44 10.91 -22.75
C PRO A 47 0.01 9.60 -22.09
N ASP A 48 -1.17 9.56 -21.48
CA ASP A 48 -1.77 8.32 -20.97
C ASP A 48 -2.61 7.65 -22.07
N ILE A 49 -1.95 7.20 -23.13
CA ILE A 49 -2.56 6.46 -24.24
C ILE A 49 -1.97 5.05 -24.33
N ASP A 50 -2.77 4.11 -24.83
CA ASP A 50 -2.36 2.72 -24.99
C ASP A 50 -1.07 2.58 -25.80
N GLY A 51 -0.13 1.78 -25.29
CA GLY A 51 1.21 1.61 -25.86
C GLY A 51 2.23 2.72 -25.54
N THR A 52 1.90 3.72 -24.72
CA THR A 52 2.90 4.71 -24.27
C THR A 52 3.94 4.12 -23.34
N TRP A 53 3.52 3.19 -22.48
CA TRP A 53 4.38 2.42 -21.59
C TRP A 53 4.49 1.01 -22.15
N GLU A 54 5.72 0.57 -22.47
CA GLU A 54 5.92 -0.67 -23.24
C GLU A 54 5.59 -1.94 -22.44
N ASP A 55 6.04 -1.99 -21.18
CA ASP A 55 6.00 -3.19 -20.34
C ASP A 55 5.58 -2.86 -18.90
N GLY A 56 4.67 -1.89 -18.73
CA GLY A 56 4.27 -1.48 -17.40
C GLY A 56 3.51 -0.18 -17.28
N GLY A 57 3.64 0.43 -16.11
CA GLY A 57 3.05 1.73 -15.83
C GLY A 57 3.38 2.19 -14.42
N TRP A 58 2.92 3.39 -14.08
CA TRP A 58 3.18 3.98 -12.78
C TRP A 58 1.96 4.73 -12.24
N ARG A 59 1.93 4.90 -10.91
CA ARG A 59 0.91 5.66 -10.20
C ARG A 59 1.57 6.50 -9.12
N TYR A 60 0.97 7.66 -8.91
CA TYR A 60 1.31 8.57 -7.82
C TYR A 60 0.03 9.12 -7.21
N CYS A 61 0.02 9.20 -5.89
CA CYS A 61 -1.05 9.81 -5.12
C CYS A 61 -0.47 10.47 -3.87
N GLU A 62 -1.13 11.51 -3.35
CA GLU A 62 -0.78 12.12 -2.05
C GLU A 62 -1.45 11.37 -0.88
N GLY A 63 -2.44 10.52 -1.17
CA GLY A 63 -3.22 9.76 -0.19
C GLY A 63 -4.60 9.40 -0.73
N SER A 64 -5.33 8.59 0.00
CA SER A 64 -6.71 8.19 -0.29
C SER A 64 -7.74 9.13 0.35
N ASN A 65 -9.02 8.79 0.21
CA ASN A 65 -10.13 9.42 0.94
C ASN A 65 -10.47 8.70 2.25
N GLN A 66 -9.66 7.73 2.68
CA GLN A 66 -9.88 7.01 3.93
C GLN A 66 -9.66 7.91 5.14
N ILE A 67 -10.34 7.56 6.23
CA ILE A 67 -10.08 8.16 7.55
C ILE A 67 -8.71 7.73 8.07
N LYS A 68 -8.28 8.29 9.20
CA LYS A 68 -7.07 7.84 9.86
C LYS A 68 -7.29 6.39 10.37
N PRO A 69 -6.36 5.45 10.11
CA PRO A 69 -6.41 4.12 10.71
C PRO A 69 -6.24 4.19 12.22
N ASP A 70 -6.92 3.31 12.93
CA ASP A 70 -7.07 3.33 14.39
C ASP A 70 -6.89 1.96 15.06
N SER A 71 -6.68 0.89 14.29
CA SER A 71 -6.49 -0.47 14.80
C SER A 71 -5.12 -1.02 14.45
N GLU A 72 -4.53 -1.79 15.37
CA GLU A 72 -3.33 -2.58 15.09
C GLU A 72 -3.74 -3.92 14.49
N ILE A 73 -3.06 -4.39 13.44
CA ILE A 73 -3.23 -5.73 12.88
C ILE A 73 -1.84 -6.33 12.56
N LEU A 74 -1.81 -7.60 12.16
CA LEU A 74 -0.60 -8.28 11.69
C LEU A 74 -0.64 -8.43 10.16
N ILE A 75 0.33 -7.82 9.48
CA ILE A 75 0.59 -8.09 8.07
C ILE A 75 2.01 -8.66 7.96
N ASN A 76 2.19 -9.79 7.27
CA ASN A 76 3.49 -10.47 7.19
C ASN A 76 4.15 -10.67 8.58
N ASN A 77 3.34 -11.04 9.57
CA ASN A 77 3.77 -11.23 10.97
C ASN A 77 4.39 -9.97 11.63
N LYS A 78 4.12 -8.78 11.11
CA LYS A 78 4.55 -7.49 11.67
C LYS A 78 3.32 -6.65 12.04
N VAL A 79 3.37 -6.01 13.20
CA VAL A 79 2.31 -5.12 13.67
C VAL A 79 2.31 -3.84 12.85
N ILE A 80 1.13 -3.41 12.41
CA ILE A 80 0.92 -2.17 11.66
C ILE A 80 -0.39 -1.49 12.11
N LEU A 81 -0.40 -0.16 12.16
CA LEU A 81 -1.63 0.61 12.32
C LEU A 81 -2.37 0.66 10.96
N ALA A 82 -3.57 0.10 10.90
CA ALA A 82 -4.36 -0.07 9.69
C ALA A 82 -5.85 0.16 9.94
N TRP A 83 -6.65 0.03 8.89
CA TRP A 83 -8.11 0.06 8.99
C TRP A 83 -8.59 -1.36 9.27
N TYR A 84 -9.21 -1.55 10.43
CA TYR A 84 -9.84 -2.79 10.83
C TYR A 84 -10.84 -2.49 11.94
N ASP A 85 -12.04 -3.06 11.85
CA ASP A 85 -13.07 -2.92 12.88
C ASP A 85 -13.29 -4.27 13.56
N TYR A 86 -12.75 -4.43 14.77
CA TYR A 86 -12.91 -5.65 15.57
C TYR A 86 -14.35 -5.88 16.02
N ASP A 87 -15.22 -4.86 15.98
CA ASP A 87 -16.61 -5.05 16.34
C ASP A 87 -17.36 -5.84 15.26
N GLU A 88 -16.88 -5.83 14.00
CA GLU A 88 -17.44 -6.62 12.90
C GLU A 88 -17.14 -8.12 13.01
N ASP A 89 -16.20 -8.52 13.87
CA ASP A 89 -15.86 -9.94 14.12
C ASP A 89 -16.86 -10.65 15.03
N PHE A 90 -17.77 -9.91 15.67
CA PHE A 90 -18.75 -10.44 16.61
C PHE A 90 -20.18 -10.10 16.15
N GLU A 91 -21.12 -11.03 16.31
CA GLU A 91 -22.52 -10.79 15.96
C GLU A 91 -23.17 -9.73 16.87
N ASN A 92 -22.70 -9.63 18.11
CA ASN A 92 -23.22 -8.71 19.12
C ASN A 92 -22.25 -8.53 20.30
N GLU A 93 -22.57 -7.57 21.18
CA GLU A 93 -21.77 -7.27 22.37
C GLU A 93 -21.69 -8.43 23.39
N GLU A 94 -22.70 -9.30 23.49
CA GLU A 94 -22.67 -10.43 24.42
C GLU A 94 -21.59 -11.44 24.02
N GLU A 95 -21.54 -11.79 22.74
CA GLU A 95 -20.49 -12.67 22.17
C GLU A 95 -19.09 -12.06 22.36
N LYS A 96 -18.94 -10.76 22.10
CA LYS A 96 -17.67 -10.06 22.33
C LYS A 96 -17.24 -10.10 23.80
N GLN A 97 -18.16 -9.91 24.74
CA GLN A 97 -17.85 -10.01 26.18
C GLN A 97 -17.47 -11.44 26.59
N GLU A 98 -18.16 -12.45 26.07
CA GLU A 98 -17.80 -13.85 26.31
C GLU A 98 -16.39 -14.16 25.80
N TYR A 99 -16.07 -13.76 24.57
CA TYR A 99 -14.73 -13.90 24.01
C TYR A 99 -13.67 -13.21 24.87
N LEU A 100 -13.93 -11.98 25.32
CA LEU A 100 -13.01 -11.24 26.19
C LEU A 100 -12.80 -11.96 27.53
N ILE A 101 -13.84 -12.53 28.13
CA ILE A 101 -13.70 -13.29 29.39
C ILE A 101 -12.79 -14.51 29.19
N GLU A 102 -13.02 -15.26 28.10
CA GLU A 102 -12.23 -16.46 27.77
C GLU A 102 -10.79 -16.13 27.42
N ASN A 103 -10.54 -14.96 26.83
CA ASN A 103 -9.22 -14.50 26.38
C ASN A 103 -8.60 -13.42 27.28
N ASN A 104 -8.94 -13.43 28.59
CA ASN A 104 -8.32 -12.55 29.60
C ASN A 104 -8.38 -11.04 29.28
N GLY A 105 -9.43 -10.62 28.57
CA GLY A 105 -9.68 -9.23 28.17
C GLY A 105 -8.90 -8.79 26.93
N VAL A 106 -8.35 -9.72 26.14
CA VAL A 106 -7.53 -9.42 24.96
C VAL A 106 -8.23 -9.91 23.71
N ILE A 107 -8.27 -9.06 22.68
CA ILE A 107 -8.63 -9.44 21.31
C ILE A 107 -7.34 -9.73 20.55
N GLU A 108 -7.24 -10.90 19.93
CA GLU A 108 -6.08 -11.25 19.11
C GLU A 108 -6.02 -10.38 17.86
N LEU A 109 -4.81 -10.04 17.42
CA LEU A 109 -4.63 -9.22 16.22
C LEU A 109 -4.96 -10.03 14.97
N GLU A 110 -5.91 -9.55 14.17
CA GLU A 110 -6.21 -10.09 12.85
C GLU A 110 -4.95 -10.16 11.96
N ARG A 111 -4.87 -11.21 11.11
CA ARG A 111 -3.65 -11.57 10.39
C ARG A 111 -3.87 -11.71 8.89
N TYR A 112 -3.08 -10.93 8.15
CA TYR A 112 -2.93 -11.06 6.70
C TYR A 112 -1.53 -11.57 6.34
N GLY A 113 -1.48 -12.41 5.30
CA GLY A 113 -0.22 -13.00 4.82
C GLY A 113 0.77 -11.95 4.33
N ASP A 114 0.27 -10.99 3.54
CA ASP A 114 1.05 -9.89 2.98
C ASP A 114 0.19 -8.63 2.75
N LEU A 115 0.85 -7.52 2.41
CA LEU A 115 0.23 -6.20 2.24
C LEU A 115 -0.83 -6.18 1.14
N LEU A 116 -0.56 -6.78 -0.02
CA LEU A 116 -1.50 -6.83 -1.13
C LEU A 116 -2.69 -7.72 -0.81
N GLY A 117 -2.49 -8.82 -0.08
CA GLY A 117 -3.55 -9.65 0.48
C GLY A 117 -4.49 -8.85 1.38
N TYR A 118 -3.94 -8.11 2.35
CA TYR A 118 -4.75 -7.20 3.19
C TYR A 118 -5.55 -6.18 2.35
N LEU A 119 -4.89 -5.52 1.40
CA LEU A 119 -5.57 -4.53 0.55
C LEU A 119 -6.68 -5.16 -0.30
N CYS A 120 -6.46 -6.35 -0.84
CA CYS A 120 -7.44 -7.03 -1.67
C CYS A 120 -8.61 -7.58 -0.84
N ASP A 121 -8.30 -8.37 0.19
CA ASP A 121 -9.27 -9.17 0.91
C ASP A 121 -10.07 -8.36 1.94
N HIS A 122 -9.41 -7.42 2.64
CA HIS A 122 -10.07 -6.57 3.63
C HIS A 122 -10.53 -5.24 3.02
N MET A 123 -9.62 -4.51 2.37
CA MET A 123 -9.95 -3.17 1.85
C MET A 123 -10.70 -3.21 0.51
N GLY A 124 -10.91 -4.38 -0.10
CA GLY A 124 -11.57 -4.53 -1.40
C GLY A 124 -10.83 -3.82 -2.54
N CYS A 125 -9.51 -3.71 -2.44
CA CYS A 125 -8.68 -2.83 -3.24
C CYS A 125 -7.58 -3.58 -4.01
N SER A 126 -7.84 -3.86 -5.29
CA SER A 126 -6.86 -4.47 -6.20
C SER A 126 -6.44 -3.58 -7.37
N GLN A 127 -7.15 -2.48 -7.63
CA GLN A 127 -6.81 -1.59 -8.74
C GLN A 127 -5.55 -0.75 -8.40
N PRO A 128 -4.56 -0.63 -9.31
CA PRO A 128 -3.28 0.03 -9.01
C PRO A 128 -3.38 1.46 -8.47
N ARG A 129 -4.37 2.23 -8.95
CA ARG A 129 -4.61 3.59 -8.45
C ARG A 129 -5.03 3.61 -6.97
N ASN A 130 -5.83 2.63 -6.55
CA ASN A 130 -6.35 2.53 -5.20
C ASN A 130 -5.26 1.94 -4.28
N VAL A 131 -4.52 0.94 -4.77
CA VAL A 131 -3.35 0.37 -4.07
C VAL A 131 -2.34 1.48 -3.78
N CYS A 132 -1.99 2.29 -4.78
CA CYS A 132 -1.09 3.43 -4.60
C CYS A 132 -1.60 4.43 -3.54
N ALA A 133 -2.88 4.76 -3.56
CA ALA A 133 -3.47 5.70 -2.60
C ALA A 133 -3.48 5.15 -1.16
N LEU A 134 -3.93 3.91 -0.96
CA LEU A 134 -4.01 3.29 0.37
C LEU A 134 -2.64 3.03 0.98
N THR A 135 -1.69 2.50 0.18
CA THR A 135 -0.33 2.27 0.66
C THR A 135 0.39 3.57 0.99
N LYS A 136 0.07 4.68 0.30
CA LYS A 136 0.61 5.99 0.65
C LYS A 136 0.15 6.46 2.03
N ASP A 137 -1.14 6.29 2.34
CA ASP A 137 -1.67 6.63 3.66
C ASP A 137 -1.16 5.69 4.74
N LEU A 138 -1.12 4.37 4.50
CA LEU A 138 -0.55 3.41 5.45
C LEU A 138 0.89 3.76 5.79
N ALA A 139 1.74 4.02 4.79
CA ALA A 139 3.12 4.41 5.00
C ALA A 139 3.20 5.71 5.83
N LYS A 140 2.39 6.72 5.47
CA LYS A 140 2.32 8.01 6.17
C LYS A 140 1.90 7.85 7.64
N TYR A 141 0.83 7.11 7.94
CA TYR A 141 0.32 6.95 9.30
C TYR A 141 1.20 6.06 10.17
N ASN A 142 1.98 5.16 9.54
CA ASN A 142 3.00 4.37 10.22
C ASN A 142 4.40 5.03 10.21
N GLY A 143 4.51 6.29 9.74
CA GLY A 143 5.74 7.06 9.83
C GLY A 143 6.91 6.54 8.98
N MET A 144 6.62 5.87 7.86
CA MET A 144 7.62 5.24 7.00
C MET A 144 7.48 5.64 5.53
N LYS A 145 8.50 5.32 4.73
CA LYS A 145 8.45 5.45 3.27
C LYS A 145 7.55 4.37 2.65
N LEU A 146 7.08 4.63 1.43
CA LEU A 146 6.31 3.66 0.66
C LEU A 146 7.15 2.40 0.37
N SER A 147 8.42 2.58 0.00
CA SER A 147 9.32 1.45 -0.23
C SER A 147 9.61 0.64 1.04
N GLU A 148 9.62 1.27 2.22
CA GLU A 148 9.77 0.58 3.50
C GLU A 148 8.52 -0.23 3.84
N LEU A 149 7.33 0.34 3.63
CA LEU A 149 6.06 -0.37 3.80
C LEU A 149 6.05 -1.66 2.97
N PHE A 150 6.32 -1.56 1.65
CA PHE A 150 6.35 -2.75 0.79
C PHE A 150 7.39 -3.77 1.24
N LYS A 151 8.63 -3.36 1.56
CA LYS A 151 9.68 -4.28 2.03
C LYS A 151 9.32 -5.03 3.31
N ILE A 152 8.62 -4.37 4.23
CA ILE A 152 8.31 -4.95 5.54
C ILE A 152 7.08 -5.86 5.42
N TYR A 153 6.05 -5.40 4.72
CA TYR A 153 4.72 -6.00 4.79
C TYR A 153 4.32 -6.79 3.55
N GLN A 154 4.91 -6.56 2.37
CA GLN A 154 4.64 -7.41 1.20
C GLN A 154 5.49 -8.68 1.19
N GLY A 155 6.73 -8.60 1.69
CA GLY A 155 7.74 -9.66 1.57
C GLY A 155 8.65 -9.41 0.36
#